data_AF-A0A967HXD5-F1
#
_entry.id   AF-A0A967HXD5-F1
#
_cell.length_a   1.000
_cell.length_b   1.000
_cell.length_c   1.000
_cell.angle_alpha   90.00
_cell.angle_beta   90.00
_cell.angle_gamma   90.00
#
_symmetry.space_group_name_H-M   'P 1'
#
loop_
_entity.id
_entity.type
_entity.pdbx_description
1 polymer ?
#
loop_
_entity_poly.entity_id
_entity_poly.type
_entity_poly.pdbx_seq_one_letter_code
_entity_poly.pdbx_strand_id
1 'polypeptide(L)' 'KRLESGQKKDDVELAKSNILLIGPTGCGKTLLAETLARLLNVPFTIADATTLTEAGYVGEDVENII' A
#
# COMPACT_ATOMS: atom_id res chain seq x y z
N LYS A 1 -42.01 18.90 17.17
CA LYS A 1 -40.61 19.40 17.26
C LYS A 1 -39.70 18.19 17.47
N ARG A 2 -39.17 17.62 16.38
CA ARG A 2 -38.24 16.47 16.40
C ARG A 2 -36.86 17.08 16.18
N LEU A 3 -35.99 16.95 17.19
CA LEU A 3 -34.65 17.52 17.18
C LEU A 3 -33.81 16.82 16.12
N GLU A 4 -33.47 17.54 15.06
CA GLU A 4 -32.44 17.14 14.11
C GLU A 4 -31.10 17.21 14.84
N SER A 5 -30.60 16.06 15.31
CA SER A 5 -29.22 15.93 15.75
C SER A 5 -28.33 15.99 14.50
N GLY A 6 -27.90 17.20 14.14
CA GLY A 6 -26.81 17.42 13.21
C GLY A 6 -25.54 16.78 13.78
N GLN A 7 -25.34 15.49 13.49
CA GLN A 7 -24.04 14.87 13.63
C GLN A 7 -23.15 15.52 12.58
N LYS A 8 -22.38 16.52 13.02
CA LYS A 8 -21.13 16.88 12.36
C LYS A 8 -20.38 15.58 12.13
N LYS A 9 -20.37 15.12 10.89
CA LYS A 9 -19.29 14.26 10.39
C LYS A 9 -18.05 15.13 10.50
N ASP A 10 -17.46 15.16 11.69
CA ASP A 10 -16.08 15.59 11.84
C ASP A 10 -15.29 14.73 10.85
N ASP A 11 -14.59 15.42 9.96
CA ASP A 11 -13.72 14.85 8.94
C ASP A 11 -12.73 13.90 9.62
N VAL A 12 -13.08 12.61 9.69
CA VAL A 12 -12.14 11.56 10.04
C VAL A 12 -11.20 11.46 8.85
N GLU A 13 -10.07 12.17 8.93
CA GLU A 13 -8.97 12.04 7.98
C GLU A 13 -8.41 10.62 8.06
N LEU A 14 -8.92 9.74 7.19
CA LEU A 14 -8.42 8.39 7.02
C LEU A 14 -7.03 8.47 6.38
N ALA A 15 -5.98 8.48 7.21
CA ALA A 15 -4.61 8.38 6.75
C ALA A 15 -4.30 6.95 6.26
N LYS A 16 -3.54 6.84 5.16
CA LYS A 16 -3.05 5.55 4.67
C LYS A 16 -1.96 5.02 5.61
N SER A 17 -2.13 3.79 6.09
CA SER A 17 -1.13 3.09 6.90
C SER A 17 -0.26 2.19 6.02
N ASN A 18 0.90 2.68 5.62
CA ASN A 18 1.91 1.89 4.91
C ASN A 18 2.75 1.07 5.92
N ILE A 19 3.27 -0.07 5.49
CA ILE A 19 4.04 -1.00 6.34
C ILE A 19 5.41 -1.23 5.73
N LEU A 20 6.46 -1.23 6.56
CA LEU A 20 7.81 -1.65 6.21
C LEU A 20 8.10 -3.02 6.84
N LEU A 21 8.46 -4.01 6.02
CA LEU A 21 8.81 -5.36 6.49
C LEU A 21 10.34 -5.53 6.55
N ILE A 22 10.90 -5.72 7.75
CA ILE A 22 12.34 -5.93 7.97
C ILE A 22 12.60 -7.38 8.40
N GLY A 23 13.58 -8.03 7.78
CA GLY A 23 14.03 -9.37 8.15
C GLY A 23 15.06 -9.94 7.16
N PRO A 24 15.78 -11.02 7.53
CA PRO A 24 16.82 -11.62 6.70
C PRO A 24 16.25 -12.23 5.40
N THR A 25 17.11 -12.55 4.44
CA THR A 25 16.71 -13.25 3.21
C THR A 25 16.07 -14.61 3.54
N GLY A 26 15.03 -15.00 2.80
CA GLY A 26 14.37 -16.30 2.99
C GLY A 26 13.40 -16.41 4.18
N CYS A 27 13.19 -15.35 4.98
CA CYS A 27 12.24 -15.40 6.11
C CYS A 27 10.75 -15.28 5.73
N GLY A 28 10.42 -15.31 4.44
CA GLY A 28 9.02 -15.33 3.97
C GLY A 28 8.32 -13.97 3.80
N LYS A 29 9.04 -12.84 3.71
CA LYS A 29 8.43 -11.51 3.49
C LYS A 29 7.53 -11.46 2.26
N THR A 30 8.01 -11.97 1.12
CA THR A 30 7.24 -12.04 -0.13
C THR A 30 6.03 -12.97 0.00
N LEU A 31 6.23 -14.16 0.57
CA LEU A 31 5.15 -15.13 0.80
C LEU A 31 4.04 -14.57 1.70
N LEU A 32 4.39 -13.79 2.72
CA LEU A 32 3.43 -13.14 3.60
C LEU A 32 2.53 -12.16 2.82
N ALA A 33 3.12 -11.29 2.00
CA ALA A 33 2.37 -10.32 1.20
C ALA A 33 1.44 -11.01 0.17
N GLU A 34 1.95 -11.99 -0.57
CA GLU A 34 1.17 -12.79 -1.54
C GLU A 34 0.03 -13.55 -0.87
N THR A 35 0.27 -14.10 0.32
CA THR A 35 -0.76 -14.85 1.05
C THR A 35 -1.85 -13.92 1.58
N LEU A 36 -1.50 -12.75 2.10
CA LEU A 36 -2.49 -11.74 2.51
C LEU A 36 -3.35 -11.27 1.33
N ALA A 37 -2.74 -10.99 0.19
CA ALA A 37 -3.47 -10.59 -1.02
C ALA A 37 -4.47 -11.66 -1.48
N ARG A 38 -4.04 -12.95 -1.50
CA ARG A 38 -4.92 -14.08 -1.83
C ARG A 38 -6.05 -14.27 -0.83
N LEU A 39 -5.78 -14.13 0.47
CA LEU A 39 -6.81 -14.26 1.51
C LEU A 39 -7.85 -13.13 1.43
N LEU A 40 -7.42 -11.91 1.09
CA LEU A 40 -8.29 -10.74 1.00
C LEU A 40 -8.95 -10.57 -0.38
N ASN A 41 -8.55 -11.37 -1.39
CA ASN A 41 -9.03 -11.29 -2.78
C ASN A 41 -8.90 -9.89 -3.39
N VAL A 42 -7.74 -9.25 -3.23
CA VAL A 42 -7.45 -7.92 -3.79
C VAL A 42 -6.38 -8.00 -4.88
N PRO A 43 -6.38 -7.09 -5.88
CA PRO A 43 -5.27 -6.95 -6.83
C PRO A 43 -3.94 -6.73 -6.10
N PHE A 44 -2.87 -7.37 -6.61
CA PHE A 44 -1.55 -7.35 -5.97
C PHE A 44 -0.45 -7.30 -7.02
N THR A 45 0.47 -6.34 -6.85
CA THR A 45 1.63 -6.15 -7.71
C THR A 45 2.91 -6.29 -6.89
N ILE A 46 3.94 -6.90 -7.48
CA ILE A 46 5.29 -7.01 -6.90
C ILE A 46 6.20 -6.13 -7.74
N ALA A 47 6.96 -5.25 -7.10
CA ALA A 47 7.97 -4.43 -7.75
C ALA A 47 9.30 -4.52 -6.98
N ASP A 48 10.41 -4.44 -7.70
CA ASP A 48 11.75 -4.34 -7.12
C ASP A 48 12.18 -2.87 -7.14
N ALA A 49 12.49 -2.32 -5.97
CA ALA A 49 12.92 -0.93 -5.86
C ALA A 49 14.31 -0.67 -6.47
N THR A 50 15.12 -1.70 -6.67
CA THR A 50 16.47 -1.56 -7.25
C THR A 50 16.46 -1.24 -8.74
N THR A 51 15.37 -1.53 -9.45
CA THR A 51 15.20 -1.21 -10.87
C THR A 51 14.69 0.21 -11.11
N LEU A 52 14.25 0.89 -10.05
CA LEU A 52 13.69 2.24 -10.10
C LEU A 52 14.81 3.25 -9.92
N THR A 53 14.86 4.22 -10.83
CA THR A 53 15.79 5.35 -10.75
C THR A 53 15.00 6.65 -10.72
N GLU A 54 15.59 7.70 -10.16
CA GLU A 54 14.98 9.02 -10.17
C GLU A 54 14.73 9.49 -11.62
N ALA A 55 13.62 10.21 -11.82
CA ALA A 55 13.18 10.67 -13.13
C ALA A 55 14.30 11.41 -13.87
N GLY A 56 14.68 10.91 -15.05
CA GLY A 56 15.73 11.50 -15.88
C GLY A 56 17.09 10.78 -15.86
N TYR A 57 17.22 9.67 -15.13
CA TYR A 57 18.32 8.71 -15.29
C TYR A 57 17.80 7.36 -15.77
N VAL A 58 18.68 6.54 -16.36
CA VAL A 58 18.33 5.26 -17.01
C VAL A 58 17.72 4.28 -15.99
N GLY A 59 16.39 4.06 -16.06
CA GLY A 59 15.63 3.10 -15.24
C GLY A 59 14.12 3.15 -15.50
N GLU A 60 13.35 2.25 -14.88
CA GLU A 60 11.88 2.22 -15.01
C GLU A 60 11.21 3.27 -14.13
N ASP A 61 10.15 3.91 -14.64
CA ASP A 61 9.34 4.89 -13.91
C ASP A 61 8.49 4.23 -12.81
N VAL A 62 8.39 4.89 -11.66
CA VAL A 62 7.52 4.51 -10.53
C VAL A 62 6.05 4.41 -10.94
N GLU A 63 5.62 5.14 -11.97
CA GLU A 63 4.25 5.10 -12.49
C GLU A 63 3.87 3.74 -13.10
N ASN A 64 4.83 2.92 -13.50
CA ASN A 64 4.59 1.62 -14.15
C ASN A 64 4.24 0.48 -13.18
N ILE A 65 4.28 0.71 -11.86
CA ILE A 65 4.02 -0.32 -10.83
C ILE A 65 2.51 -0.49 -10.54
N ILE A 66 1.66 0.36 -11.11
CA ILE A 66 0.21 0.44 -10.81
C ILE A 66 -0.61 -0.62 -11.55
#